data_AF-A0A7V8Z5Y2-F1
#
_entry.id   AF-A0A7V8Z5Y2-F1
#
_cell.length_a   1.000
_cell.length_b   1.000
_cell.length_c   1.000
_cell.angle_alpha   90.00
_cell.angle_beta   90.00
_cell.angle_gamma   90.00
#
_symmetry.space_group_name_H-M   'P 1'
#
loop_
_entity.id
_entity.type
_entity.pdbx_description
1 polymer ?
#
loop_
_entity_poly.entity_id
_entity_poly.type
_entity_poly.pdbx_seq_one_letter_code
_entity_poly.pdbx_strand_id
1 'polypeptide(L)'
;MTIPARSSFWDLIIGDPGPNNLFAGAVYDRGATTPHVLRLTIGDAFFPLLRRWATTYRGDNVTTDQLIAMAEDISGQDLDELFDVWLFTPTSRHGPSSTRRCHPGTDSRWCCRIAG
;
A
#
# COMPACT_ATOMS: atom_id res chain seq x y z
N MET A 1 -0.48 20.25 6.03
CA MET A 1 -1.95 20.13 6.06
C MET A 1 -2.28 18.93 6.93
N THR A 2 -3.11 19.07 7.97
CA THR A 2 -3.46 17.97 8.88
C THR A 2 -4.88 17.50 8.57
N ILE A 3 -5.04 16.24 8.18
CA ILE A 3 -6.34 15.63 7.91
C ILE A 3 -6.81 14.90 9.18
N PRO A 4 -7.97 15.27 9.77
CA PRO A 4 -8.46 14.62 10.99
C PRO A 4 -8.71 13.11 10.79
N ALA A 5 -8.42 12.30 11.82
CA ALA A 5 -8.59 10.84 11.77
C ALA A 5 -10.04 10.34 11.52
N ARG A 6 -11.04 11.21 11.73
CA ARG A 6 -12.47 10.92 11.46
C ARG A 6 -12.97 11.53 10.15
N SER A 7 -12.08 12.04 9.31
CA SER A 7 -12.44 12.57 7.98
C SER A 7 -12.78 11.44 7.02
N SER A 8 -13.75 11.66 6.13
CA SER A 8 -14.09 10.74 5.04
C SER A 8 -12.95 10.50 4.05
N PHE A 9 -11.93 11.34 4.09
CA PHE A 9 -10.66 11.11 3.40
C PHE A 9 -10.08 9.71 3.67
N TRP A 10 -10.25 9.19 4.89
CA TRP A 10 -9.72 7.88 5.29
C TRP A 10 -10.67 6.70 4.97
N ASP A 11 -11.90 6.98 4.50
CA ASP A 11 -12.89 5.95 4.17
C ASP A 11 -12.66 5.33 2.79
N LEU A 12 -12.01 6.07 1.88
CA LEU A 12 -11.81 5.62 0.50
C LEU A 12 -10.76 4.50 0.43
N ILE A 13 -11.12 3.38 -0.19
CA ILE A 13 -10.20 2.34 -0.63
C ILE A 13 -9.49 2.87 -1.89
N ILE A 14 -8.24 3.31 -1.76
CA ILE A 14 -7.55 3.98 -2.87
C ILE A 14 -6.96 2.99 -3.89
N GLY A 15 -6.84 1.72 -3.53
CA GLY A 15 -6.46 0.64 -4.46
C GLY A 15 -7.57 0.26 -5.43
N ASP A 16 -8.82 0.58 -5.09
CA ASP A 16 -10.01 0.45 -5.95
C ASP A 16 -11.00 1.61 -5.66
N PRO A 17 -10.69 2.82 -6.13
CA PRO A 17 -11.47 4.01 -5.78
C PRO A 17 -12.79 4.10 -6.57
N GLY A 18 -12.98 3.27 -7.59
CA GLY A 18 -14.06 3.39 -8.56
C GLY A 18 -13.90 4.57 -9.53
N PRO A 19 -14.72 4.63 -10.59
CA PRO A 19 -14.52 5.56 -11.70
C PRO A 19 -14.70 7.03 -11.34
N ASN A 20 -15.52 7.33 -10.32
CA ASN A 20 -15.82 8.70 -9.91
C ASN A 20 -14.80 9.29 -8.93
N ASN A 21 -13.90 8.47 -8.36
CA ASN A 21 -12.92 8.93 -7.37
C ASN A 21 -11.47 8.77 -7.84
N LEU A 22 -11.22 8.49 -9.13
CA LEU A 22 -9.87 8.34 -9.69
C LEU A 22 -8.95 9.53 -9.38
N PHE A 23 -9.52 10.72 -9.23
CA PHE A 23 -8.80 11.97 -8.95
C PHE A 23 -9.09 12.54 -7.55
N ALA A 24 -9.62 11.73 -6.63
CA ALA A 24 -9.88 12.18 -5.26
C ALA A 24 -8.56 12.53 -4.54
N GLY A 25 -8.58 13.53 -3.66
CA GLY A 25 -7.39 13.95 -2.90
C GLY A 25 -6.75 12.81 -2.11
N ALA A 26 -7.56 11.88 -1.58
CA ALA A 26 -7.07 10.69 -0.89
C ALA A 26 -6.22 9.78 -1.80
N VAL A 27 -6.56 9.66 -3.09
CA VAL A 27 -5.76 8.89 -4.05
C VAL A 27 -4.38 9.52 -4.22
N TYR A 28 -4.30 10.85 -4.31
CA TYR A 28 -3.01 11.55 -4.44
C TYR A 28 -2.18 11.49 -3.15
N ASP A 29 -2.76 11.87 -2.02
CA ASP A 29 -2.02 11.98 -0.76
C ASP A 29 -1.59 10.61 -0.23
N ARG A 30 -2.51 9.63 -0.18
CA ARG A 30 -2.18 8.28 0.29
C ARG A 30 -1.41 7.49 -0.77
N GLY A 31 -1.71 7.70 -2.05
CA GLY A 31 -0.98 7.10 -3.16
C GLY A 31 0.49 7.56 -3.23
N ALA A 32 0.79 8.81 -2.93
CA ALA A 32 2.17 9.30 -2.81
C ALA A 32 2.87 8.82 -1.53
N THR A 33 2.11 8.66 -0.45
CA THR A 33 2.66 8.16 0.82
C THR A 33 3.03 6.67 0.75
N THR A 34 2.30 5.88 -0.04
CA THR A 34 2.52 4.42 -0.15
C THR A 34 3.94 4.08 -0.63
N PRO A 35 4.49 4.65 -1.73
CA PRO A 35 5.88 4.47 -2.11
C PRO A 35 6.89 4.97 -1.07
N HIS A 36 6.56 6.02 -0.31
CA HIS A 36 7.43 6.49 0.76
C HIS A 36 7.52 5.47 1.90
N VAL A 37 6.40 4.90 2.32
CA VAL A 37 6.37 3.84 3.33
C VAL A 37 7.05 2.58 2.82
N LEU A 38 6.80 2.20 1.56
CA LEU A 38 7.51 1.09 0.92
C LEU A 38 9.02 1.30 0.97
N ARG A 39 9.51 2.51 0.64
CA ARG A 39 10.93 2.87 0.73
C ARG A 39 11.48 2.68 2.14
N LEU A 40 10.73 3.07 3.17
CA LEU A 40 11.16 2.88 4.57
C LEU A 40 11.20 1.40 4.96
N THR A 41 10.30 0.58 4.42
CA THR A 41 10.20 -0.86 4.72
C THR A 41 11.31 -1.67 4.04
N ILE A 42 11.53 -1.47 2.73
CA ILE A 42 12.48 -2.28 1.95
C ILE A 42 13.88 -1.66 1.86
N GLY A 43 14.05 -0.44 2.37
CA GLY A 43 15.34 0.26 2.44
C GLY A 43 15.99 0.47 1.07
N ASP A 44 17.27 0.10 0.96
CA ASP A 44 18.07 0.32 -0.24
C ASP A 44 17.58 -0.44 -1.48
N ALA A 45 16.72 -1.46 -1.29
CA ALA A 45 16.07 -2.19 -2.38
C ALA A 45 15.06 -1.31 -3.18
N PHE A 46 14.62 -0.17 -2.63
CA PHE A 46 13.62 0.69 -3.26
C PHE A 46 14.04 1.31 -4.59
N PHE A 47 15.27 1.82 -4.69
CA PHE A 47 15.73 2.42 -5.95
C PHE A 47 16.01 1.39 -7.06
N PRO A 48 16.60 0.21 -6.77
CA PRO A 48 16.60 -0.92 -7.69
C PRO A 48 15.20 -1.30 -8.18
N LEU A 49 14.22 -1.36 -7.28
CA LEU A 49 12.81 -1.59 -7.63
C LEU A 49 12.30 -0.54 -8.63
N LEU A 50 12.43 0.75 -8.33
CA LEU A 50 11.94 1.80 -9.23
C LEU A 50 12.59 1.75 -10.62
N ARG A 51 13.89 1.47 -10.68
CA ARG A 51 14.59 1.31 -11.97
C ARG A 51 14.07 0.10 -12.74
N ARG A 52 13.97 -1.06 -12.09
CA ARG A 52 13.48 -2.29 -12.72
C ARG A 52 12.02 -2.16 -13.16
N TRP A 53 11.17 -1.55 -12.35
CA TRP A 53 9.78 -1.25 -12.67
C TRP A 53 9.68 -0.43 -13.96
N ALA A 54 10.38 0.71 -14.01
CA ALA A 54 10.32 1.62 -15.15
C ALA A 54 10.94 1.04 -16.44
N THR A 55 11.94 0.15 -16.34
CA THR A 55 12.51 -0.51 -17.52
C THR A 55 11.68 -1.67 -18.00
N THR A 56 11.12 -2.47 -17.09
CA THR A 56 10.37 -3.69 -17.41
C THR A 56 9.04 -3.36 -18.10
N TYR A 57 8.32 -2.36 -17.60
CA TYR A 57 6.98 -2.02 -18.09
C TYR A 57 6.95 -0.75 -18.96
N ARG A 58 8.07 -0.44 -19.62
CA ARG A 58 8.17 0.76 -20.46
C ARG A 58 7.19 0.66 -21.64
N GLY A 59 6.21 1.57 -21.66
CA GLY A 59 5.23 1.66 -22.75
C GLY A 59 4.03 0.73 -22.60
N ASP A 60 3.92 0.04 -21.46
CA ASP A 60 2.82 -0.88 -21.16
C ASP A 60 1.87 -0.33 -20.09
N ASN A 61 0.69 -0.94 -20.01
CA ASN A 61 -0.22 -0.76 -18.89
C ASN A 61 0.14 -1.73 -17.76
N VAL A 62 0.07 -1.24 -16.53
CA VAL A 62 0.46 -1.98 -15.32
C VAL A 62 -0.63 -1.99 -14.28
N THR A 63 -0.54 -2.93 -13.35
CA THR A 63 -1.45 -3.15 -12.23
C THR A 63 -0.73 -2.98 -10.90
N THR A 64 -1.50 -2.75 -9.84
CA THR A 64 -0.97 -2.70 -8.46
C THR A 64 -0.32 -4.04 -8.08
N ASP A 65 -0.95 -5.18 -8.40
CA ASP A 65 -0.43 -6.52 -8.07
C ASP A 65 0.96 -6.78 -8.67
N GLN A 66 1.21 -6.27 -9.89
CA GLN A 66 2.53 -6.37 -10.51
C GLN A 66 3.59 -5.59 -9.72
N LEU A 67 3.24 -4.43 -9.15
CA LEU A 67 4.15 -3.62 -8.33
C LEU A 67 4.48 -4.35 -7.03
N ILE A 68 3.45 -4.92 -6.39
CA ILE A 68 3.59 -5.70 -5.16
C ILE A 68 4.53 -6.88 -5.42
N ALA A 69 4.22 -7.72 -6.41
CA ALA A 69 5.03 -8.89 -6.74
C ALA A 69 6.50 -8.54 -7.07
N MET A 70 6.75 -7.45 -7.81
CA MET A 70 8.12 -7.01 -8.09
C MET A 70 8.84 -6.48 -6.84
N ALA A 71 8.12 -5.78 -5.95
CA ALA A 71 8.69 -5.29 -4.70
C ALA A 71 9.08 -6.45 -3.77
N GLU A 72 8.25 -7.49 -3.69
CA GLU A 72 8.53 -8.71 -2.92
C GLU A 72 9.71 -9.50 -3.51
N ASP A 73 9.74 -9.70 -4.84
CA ASP A 73 10.87 -10.36 -5.54
C ASP A 73 12.21 -9.68 -5.24
N ILE A 74 12.25 -8.35 -5.31
CA ILE A 74 13.49 -7.58 -5.14
C ILE A 74 13.89 -7.46 -3.66
N SER A 75 12.92 -7.31 -2.76
CA SER A 75 13.19 -7.11 -1.33
C SER A 75 13.35 -8.42 -0.55
N GLY A 76 12.80 -9.52 -1.05
CA GLY A 76 12.67 -10.78 -0.32
C GLY A 76 11.73 -10.71 0.90
N GLN A 77 10.87 -9.69 0.98
CA GLN A 77 9.94 -9.47 2.07
C GLN A 77 8.50 -9.76 1.62
N ASP A 78 7.67 -10.26 2.53
CA ASP A 78 6.20 -10.29 2.39
C ASP A 78 5.67 -8.87 2.65
N LEU A 79 4.98 -8.30 1.66
CA LEU A 79 4.49 -6.92 1.68
C LEU A 79 2.95 -6.84 1.67
N ASP A 80 2.25 -7.96 1.77
CA ASP A 80 0.79 -8.02 1.68
C ASP A 80 0.12 -7.10 2.71
N GLU A 81 0.54 -7.16 3.98
CA GLU A 81 -0.04 -6.33 5.05
C GLU A 81 0.20 -4.83 4.80
N LEU A 82 1.36 -4.45 4.27
CA LEU A 82 1.66 -3.06 3.96
C LEU A 82 0.69 -2.54 2.89
N PHE A 83 0.53 -3.26 1.79
CA PHE A 83 -0.35 -2.82 0.71
C PHE A 83 -1.84 -2.93 1.09
N ASP A 84 -2.23 -3.92 1.88
CA ASP A 84 -3.59 -4.04 2.41
C ASP A 84 -3.97 -2.82 3.26
N VAL A 85 -3.12 -2.44 4.21
CA VAL A 85 -3.36 -1.27 5.07
C VAL A 85 -3.42 0.03 4.27
N TRP A 86 -2.50 0.22 3.33
CA TRP A 86 -2.35 1.50 2.64
C TRP A 86 -3.34 1.68 1.50
N LEU A 87 -3.64 0.63 0.74
CA LEU A 87 -4.44 0.69 -0.47
C LEU A 87 -5.85 0.10 -0.32
N PHE A 88 -5.98 -1.00 0.41
CA PHE A 88 -7.19 -1.83 0.38
C PHE A 88 -8.08 -1.72 1.63
N THR A 89 -7.58 -1.07 2.69
CA THR A 89 -8.31 -0.86 3.93
C THR A 89 -8.75 0.60 4.11
N PRO A 90 -10.04 0.86 4.42
CA PRO A 90 -10.48 2.11 5.02
C PRO A 90 -9.83 2.28 6.41
N THR A 91 -9.06 3.33 6.62
CA THR A 91 -8.30 3.54 7.87
C THR A 91 -8.96 4.53 8.82
N SER A 92 -10.15 5.04 8.47
CA SER A 92 -10.93 5.85 9.38
C SER A 92 -11.41 5.01 10.57
N ARG A 93 -11.60 5.64 11.73
CA ARG A 93 -12.26 4.99 12.88
C ARG A 93 -13.74 4.67 12.65
N HIS A 94 -14.30 4.97 11.48
CA HIS A 94 -15.69 4.68 11.09
C HIS A 94 -15.81 3.57 10.04
N GLY A 95 -14.70 3.05 9.51
CA GLY A 95 -14.70 1.98 8.51
C GLY A 95 -15.33 0.67 9.03
N PRO A 96 -15.95 -0.15 8.16
CA PRO A 96 -16.46 -1.45 8.56
C PRO A 96 -15.30 -2.31 9.05
N SER A 97 -15.44 -2.89 10.25
CA SER A 97 -14.46 -3.76 10.89
C SER A 97 -13.88 -4.77 9.89
N SER A 98 -12.61 -4.58 9.50
CA SER A 98 -11.91 -5.53 8.65
C SER A 98 -11.82 -6.86 9.41
N THR A 99 -12.47 -7.88 8.88
CA THR A 99 -12.24 -9.24 9.36
C THR A 99 -10.89 -9.63 8.80
N ARG A 100 -9.85 -9.64 9.65
CA ARG A 100 -8.52 -10.13 9.28
C ARG A 100 -8.67 -11.47 8.56
N ARG A 101 -8.34 -11.53 7.27
CA ARG A 101 -8.11 -12.81 6.61
C ARG A 101 -6.76 -13.31 7.10
N CYS A 102 -6.77 -14.31 7.97
CA CYS A 102 -5.56 -15.02 8.34
C CYS A 102 -5.05 -15.77 7.10
N HIS A 103 -3.95 -15.31 6.51
CA HIS A 103 -3.18 -16.10 5.56
C HIS A 103 -2.36 -17.14 6.36
N PRO A 104 -2.43 -18.44 6.01
CA PRO A 104 -1.59 -19.45 6.65
C PRO A 104 -0.16 -19.33 6.10
N GLY A 105 0.69 -18.52 6.74
CA GLY A 105 2.10 -18.42 6.33
C GLY A 105 2.98 -17.39 7.04
N THR A 106 2.45 -16.29 7.57
CA THR A 106 3.30 -15.16 7.97
C THR A 106 3.62 -15.15 9.48
N ASP A 107 4.91 -15.11 9.80
CA ASP A 107 5.50 -15.18 11.16
C ASP A 107 5.03 -14.00 12.04
N SER A 108 4.46 -14.33 13.20
CA SER A 108 3.79 -13.45 14.18
C SER A 108 4.65 -12.32 14.76
N ARG A 109 5.93 -12.26 14.40
CA ARG A 109 6.89 -11.28 14.92
C ARG A 109 6.72 -9.88 14.33
N TRP A 110 6.09 -9.73 13.17
CA TRP A 110 5.89 -8.42 12.55
C TRP A 110 4.73 -7.63 13.21
N CYS A 111 3.63 -8.29 13.59
CA CYS A 111 2.49 -7.65 14.26
C CYS A 111 2.84 -6.89 15.55
N CYS A 112 3.87 -7.33 16.29
CA CYS A 112 4.28 -6.64 17.52
C CYS A 112 5.14 -5.39 17.28
N ARG A 113 5.74 -5.21 16.10
CA ARG A 113 6.69 -4.11 15.86
C ARG A 113 6.02 -2.81 15.42
N ILE A 114 4.84 -2.88 14.81
CA ILE A 114 4.09 -1.69 14.35
C ILE A 114 3.15 -1.14 15.44
N ALA A 115 2.91 -1.90 16.51
CA ALA A 115 2.02 -1.51 17.61
C ALA A 115 2.71 -0.76 18.77
N GLY A 116 3.97 -0.33 18.60
CA GLY A 116 4.78 0.36 19.62
C GLY A 116 5.05 1.82 19.31
#